data_AF-A0A7C4TS44-F1
#
_entry.id   AF-A0A7C4TS44-F1
#
_cell.length_a   1.000
_cell.length_b   1.000
_cell.length_c   1.000
_cell.angle_alpha   90.00
_cell.angle_beta   90.00
_cell.angle_gamma   90.00
#
_symmetry.space_group_name_H-M   'P 1'
#
loop_
_entity.id
_entity.type
_entity.pdbx_description
1 polymer ?
#
loop_
_entity_poly.entity_id
_entity_poly.type
_entity_poly.pdbx_seq_one_letter_code
_entity_poly.pdbx_strand_id
1 'polypeptide(L)'
;MSALHLLFGFEGRIGRRPFLLALLATVAAFLAGVHLSERALPWMAEVFAPRGINAAFVLQGLWALLGVLAGWIVLALAAKRLHDRGRSGWWGALALLPLAGLAILNDALFLASRTIVLPSGLQLAVLLAAGGLGLWVLFESVVLPGKES
;
A
#
# COMPACT_ATOMS: atom_id res chain seq x y z
N MET A 1 -10.58 -4.92 -21.02
CA MET A 1 -9.39 -5.17 -20.17
C MET A 1 -9.75 -6.26 -19.17
N SER A 2 -8.86 -7.25 -18.94
CA SER A 2 -9.12 -8.31 -17.95
C SER A 2 -8.90 -7.82 -16.52
N ALA A 3 -9.49 -8.50 -15.53
CA ALA A 3 -9.34 -8.13 -14.11
C ALA A 3 -7.88 -8.21 -13.63
N LEU A 4 -7.13 -9.23 -14.05
CA LEU A 4 -5.71 -9.36 -13.72
C LEU A 4 -4.89 -8.20 -14.30
N HIS A 5 -5.15 -7.80 -15.54
CA HIS A 5 -4.47 -6.65 -16.14
C HIS A 5 -4.86 -5.32 -15.47
N LEU A 6 -6.12 -5.19 -15.04
CA LEU A 6 -6.58 -4.03 -14.28
C LEU A 6 -5.83 -3.88 -12.95
N LEU A 7 -5.64 -4.98 -12.22
CA LEU A 7 -5.07 -4.96 -10.86
C LEU A 7 -3.54 -5.01 -10.83
N PHE A 8 -2.90 -5.69 -11.80
CA PHE A 8 -1.45 -5.94 -11.74
C PHE A 8 -0.64 -5.32 -12.88
N GLY A 9 -1.27 -4.91 -13.99
CA GLY A 9 -0.57 -4.25 -15.10
C GLY A 9 -0.41 -2.75 -14.86
N PHE A 10 0.58 -2.10 -15.47
CA PHE A 10 0.75 -0.63 -15.40
C PHE A 10 0.30 0.09 -16.68
N GLU A 11 0.00 -0.66 -17.72
CA GLU A 11 -0.32 -0.13 -19.04
C GLU A 11 -1.82 0.13 -19.20
N GLY A 12 -2.12 1.07 -20.10
CA GLY A 12 -3.48 1.47 -20.45
C GLY A 12 -3.99 2.68 -19.69
N ARG A 13 -5.26 3.01 -19.96
CA ARG A 13 -5.99 4.14 -19.39
C ARG A 13 -7.24 3.63 -18.70
N ILE A 14 -7.58 4.22 -17.56
CA ILE A 14 -8.82 3.91 -16.85
C ILE A 14 -9.58 5.19 -16.50
N GLY A 15 -10.90 5.14 -16.75
CA GLY A 15 -11.82 6.19 -16.34
C GLY A 15 -12.00 6.23 -14.81
N ARG A 16 -12.67 7.29 -14.35
CA ARG A 16 -12.88 7.56 -12.92
C ARG A 16 -13.69 6.46 -12.20
N ARG A 17 -14.79 5.98 -12.79
CA ARG A 17 -15.66 4.95 -12.18
C ARG A 17 -14.92 3.62 -11.91
N PRO A 18 -14.27 2.98 -12.90
CA PRO A 18 -13.55 1.73 -12.65
C PRO A 18 -12.36 1.92 -11.71
N PHE A 19 -11.69 3.09 -11.75
CA PHE A 19 -10.66 3.43 -10.78
C PHE A 19 -11.19 3.44 -9.34
N LEU A 20 -12.29 4.16 -9.08
CA LEU A 20 -12.88 4.24 -7.74
C LEU A 20 -13.35 2.89 -7.22
N LEU A 21 -14.03 2.10 -8.05
CA LEU A 21 -14.49 0.76 -7.67
C LEU A 21 -13.31 -0.15 -7.33
N ALA A 22 -12.27 -0.17 -8.15
CA ALA A 22 -11.08 -1.00 -7.90
C ALA A 22 -10.31 -0.51 -6.67
N LEU A 23 -10.18 0.80 -6.46
CA LEU A 23 -9.53 1.38 -5.28
C LEU A 23 -10.30 1.01 -4.00
N LEU A 24 -11.61 1.23 -3.97
CA LEU A 24 -12.46 0.88 -2.83
C LEU A 24 -12.45 -0.62 -2.55
N ALA A 25 -12.53 -1.46 -3.58
CA ALA A 25 -12.42 -2.91 -3.42
C ALA A 25 -11.06 -3.33 -2.84
N THR A 26 -9.97 -2.69 -3.29
CA THR A 26 -8.62 -2.96 -2.77
C THR A 26 -8.49 -2.56 -1.31
N VAL A 27 -8.97 -1.37 -0.94
CA VAL A 27 -8.97 -0.91 0.47
C VAL A 27 -9.84 -1.82 1.33
N ALA A 28 -11.04 -2.17 0.88
CA ALA A 28 -11.94 -3.06 1.62
C ALA A 28 -11.32 -4.46 1.81
N ALA A 29 -10.70 -5.03 0.77
CA ALA A 29 -10.02 -6.33 0.84
C ALA A 29 -8.82 -6.29 1.80
N PHE A 30 -8.03 -5.21 1.79
CA PHE A 30 -6.93 -5.02 2.71
C PHE A 30 -7.41 -4.95 4.16
N LEU A 31 -8.40 -4.09 4.47
CA LEU A 31 -8.96 -3.94 5.82
C LEU A 31 -9.61 -5.24 6.30
N ALA A 32 -10.34 -5.93 5.44
CA ALA A 32 -10.90 -7.24 5.75
C ALA A 32 -9.80 -8.26 6.06
N GLY A 33 -8.72 -8.30 5.28
CA GLY A 33 -7.57 -9.18 5.51
C GLY A 33 -6.90 -8.92 6.86
N VAL A 34 -6.67 -7.64 7.20
CA VAL A 34 -6.13 -7.24 8.51
C VAL A 34 -7.05 -7.71 9.64
N HIS A 35 -8.34 -7.39 9.59
CA HIS A 35 -9.28 -7.80 10.64
C HIS A 35 -9.46 -9.31 10.77
N LEU A 36 -9.44 -10.04 9.65
CA LEU A 36 -9.49 -11.50 9.67
C LEU A 36 -8.23 -12.09 10.33
N SER A 37 -7.06 -11.53 10.01
CA SER A 37 -5.80 -11.96 10.62
C SER A 37 -5.70 -11.64 12.11
N GLU A 38 -6.24 -10.51 12.56
CA GLU A 38 -6.34 -10.16 13.99
C GLU A 38 -7.20 -11.17 14.75
N ARG A 39 -8.36 -11.53 14.19
CA ARG A 39 -9.26 -12.54 14.78
C ARG A 39 -8.65 -13.93 14.80
N ALA A 40 -7.71 -14.21 13.90
CA ALA A 40 -6.98 -15.47 13.86
C ALA A 40 -5.82 -15.53 14.89
N LEU A 41 -5.45 -14.42 15.53
CA LEU A 41 -4.29 -14.36 16.43
C LEU A 41 -4.33 -15.38 17.59
N PRO A 42 -5.45 -15.62 18.30
CA PRO A 42 -5.49 -16.62 19.37
C PRO A 42 -5.19 -18.02 18.86
N TRP A 43 -5.82 -18.40 17.73
CA TRP A 43 -5.57 -19.68 17.07
C TRP A 43 -4.12 -19.80 16.58
N MET A 44 -3.57 -18.73 15.99
CA MET A 44 -2.16 -18.70 15.58
C MET A 44 -1.23 -18.90 16.79
N ALA A 45 -1.52 -18.27 17.93
CA ALA A 45 -0.74 -18.44 19.15
C ALA A 45 -0.72 -19.90 19.62
N GLU A 46 -1.87 -20.58 19.63
CA GLU A 46 -1.96 -22.01 19.97
C GLU A 46 -1.15 -22.89 19.01
N VAL A 47 -1.21 -22.60 17.70
CA VAL A 47 -0.50 -23.36 16.67
C VAL A 47 1.02 -23.13 16.71
N PHE A 48 1.46 -21.90 16.96
CA PHE A 48 2.87 -21.52 16.87
C PHE A 48 3.64 -21.64 18.20
N ALA A 49 2.97 -21.54 19.35
CA ALA A 49 3.61 -21.63 20.67
C ALA A 49 4.41 -22.94 20.87
N PRO A 50 3.91 -24.15 20.51
CA PRO A 50 4.68 -25.39 20.66
C PRO A 50 5.96 -25.43 19.81
N ARG A 51 6.05 -24.57 18.79
CA ARG A 51 7.21 -24.47 17.89
C ARG A 51 8.18 -23.36 18.32
N GLY A 52 7.90 -22.67 19.44
CA GLY A 52 8.68 -21.51 19.89
C GLY A 52 8.58 -20.29 18.96
N ILE A 53 7.57 -20.25 18.08
CA ILE A 53 7.38 -19.16 17.12
C ILE A 53 6.43 -18.12 17.73
N ASN A 54 6.83 -16.84 17.69
CA ASN A 54 5.98 -15.75 18.14
C ASN A 54 4.88 -15.46 17.10
N ALA A 55 3.62 -15.73 17.44
CA ALA A 55 2.48 -15.49 16.55
C ALA A 55 2.31 -14.02 16.15
N ALA A 56 2.70 -13.06 17.00
CA ALA A 56 2.67 -11.64 16.65
C ALA A 56 3.67 -11.30 15.52
N PHE A 57 4.83 -11.97 15.50
CA PHE A 57 5.79 -11.83 14.41
C PHE A 57 5.24 -12.38 13.08
N VAL A 58 4.55 -13.52 13.13
CA VAL A 58 3.87 -14.09 11.95
C VAL A 58 2.77 -13.15 11.45
N LEU A 59 1.97 -12.58 12.36
CA LEU A 59 0.91 -11.63 12.03
C LEU A 59 1.48 -10.37 11.36
N GLN A 60 2.58 -9.82 11.90
CA GLN A 60 3.27 -8.67 11.31
C GLN A 60 3.75 -8.97 9.88
N GLY A 61 4.34 -10.16 9.66
CA GLY A 61 4.74 -10.60 8.32
C GLY A 61 3.56 -10.72 7.35
N LEU A 62 2.41 -11.20 7.82
CA LEU A 62 1.19 -11.28 7.02
C LEU A 62 0.67 -9.89 6.64
N TRP A 63 0.66 -8.94 7.58
CA TRP A 63 0.28 -7.56 7.30
C TRP A 63 1.21 -6.89 6.29
N ALA A 64 2.52 -7.10 6.41
CA ALA A 64 3.50 -6.59 5.46
C ALA A 64 3.22 -7.15 4.05
N LEU A 65 2.95 -8.45 3.93
CA LEU A 65 2.59 -9.08 2.65
C LEU A 65 1.30 -8.49 2.05
N LEU A 66 0.24 -8.37 2.86
CA LEU A 66 -1.02 -7.75 2.44
C LEU A 66 -0.81 -6.30 1.99
N GLY A 67 0.02 -5.54 2.71
CA GLY A 67 0.36 -4.17 2.40
C GLY A 67 1.11 -4.03 1.08
N VAL A 68 2.08 -4.91 0.80
CA VAL A 68 2.80 -4.94 -0.48
C VAL A 68 1.84 -5.24 -1.65
N LEU A 69 0.98 -6.24 -1.49
CA LEU A 69 -0.01 -6.61 -2.52
C LEU A 69 -1.00 -5.47 -2.79
N ALA A 70 -1.58 -4.89 -1.74
CA ALA A 70 -2.50 -3.76 -1.87
C ALA A 70 -1.80 -2.53 -2.47
N GLY A 71 -0.58 -2.23 -2.03
CA GLY A 71 0.25 -1.15 -2.54
C GLY A 71 0.54 -1.30 -4.03
N TRP A 72 0.89 -2.50 -4.48
CA TRP A 72 1.10 -2.79 -5.91
C TRP A 72 -0.15 -2.50 -6.74
N ILE A 73 -1.32 -2.96 -6.27
CA ILE A 73 -2.59 -2.73 -6.96
C ILE A 73 -2.92 -1.23 -7.02
N VAL A 74 -2.73 -0.50 -5.91
CA VAL A 74 -2.95 0.95 -5.86
C VAL A 74 -2.02 1.68 -6.84
N LEU A 75 -0.74 1.28 -6.93
CA LEU A 75 0.20 1.84 -7.92
C LEU A 75 -0.23 1.56 -9.35
N ALA A 76 -0.62 0.32 -9.65
CA ALA A 76 -1.11 -0.09 -10.96
C ALA A 76 -2.37 0.70 -11.39
N LEU A 77 -3.28 0.96 -10.46
CA LEU A 77 -4.48 1.77 -10.70
C LEU A 77 -4.13 3.25 -10.87
N ALA A 78 -3.31 3.81 -9.98
CA ALA A 78 -2.88 5.20 -10.04
C ALA A 78 -2.13 5.51 -11.34
N ALA A 79 -1.23 4.62 -11.77
CA ALA A 79 -0.48 4.78 -13.02
C ALA A 79 -1.41 4.88 -14.23
N LYS A 80 -2.35 3.94 -14.40
CA LYS A 80 -3.33 3.98 -15.50
C LYS A 80 -4.21 5.23 -15.46
N ARG A 81 -4.60 5.68 -14.27
CA ARG A 81 -5.43 6.90 -14.10
C ARG A 81 -4.64 8.17 -14.42
N LEU A 82 -3.38 8.22 -14.02
CA LEU A 82 -2.47 9.31 -14.37
C LEU A 82 -2.19 9.34 -15.89
N HIS A 83 -2.03 8.18 -16.53
CA HIS A 83 -1.88 8.08 -17.99
C HIS A 83 -3.12 8.61 -18.73
N ASP A 84 -4.33 8.33 -18.24
CA ASP A 84 -5.58 8.90 -18.76
C ASP A 84 -5.58 10.43 -18.72
N ARG A 85 -4.87 11.01 -17.75
CA ARG A 85 -4.74 12.46 -17.57
C ARG A 85 -3.53 13.07 -18.27
N GLY A 86 -2.77 12.28 -19.01
CA GLY A 86 -1.53 12.71 -19.65
C GLY A 86 -0.39 13.00 -18.66
N ARG A 87 -0.42 12.37 -17.48
CA ARG A 87 0.64 12.43 -16.47
C ARG A 87 1.43 11.11 -16.46
N SER A 88 2.67 11.18 -16.01
CA SER A 88 3.53 10.01 -15.81
C SER A 88 3.01 9.13 -14.65
N GLY A 89 2.94 7.81 -14.84
CA GLY A 89 2.57 6.87 -13.77
C GLY A 89 3.55 6.85 -12.59
N TRP A 90 4.79 7.33 -12.79
CA TRP A 90 5.82 7.41 -11.76
C TRP A 90 5.45 8.33 -10.59
N TRP A 91 4.52 9.26 -10.77
CA TRP A 91 4.01 10.10 -9.67
C TRP A 91 3.36 9.27 -8.56
N GLY A 92 2.69 8.17 -8.90
CA GLY A 92 2.15 7.24 -7.91
C GLY A 92 3.27 6.54 -7.11
N ALA A 93 4.34 6.12 -7.80
CA ALA A 93 5.49 5.49 -7.16
C ALA A 93 6.22 6.46 -6.21
N LEU A 94 6.38 7.73 -6.60
CA LEU A 94 6.97 8.76 -5.74
C LEU A 94 6.14 9.04 -4.47
N ALA A 95 4.83 8.82 -4.50
CA ALA A 95 3.99 8.94 -3.31
C ALA A 95 4.10 7.71 -2.39
N LEU A 96 4.21 6.50 -2.94
CA LEU A 96 4.16 5.27 -2.15
C LEU A 96 5.54 4.73 -1.72
N LEU A 97 6.54 4.78 -2.60
CA LEU A 97 7.86 4.18 -2.33
C LEU A 97 8.58 4.79 -1.12
N PRO A 98 8.54 6.12 -0.86
CA PRO A 98 9.15 6.66 0.34
C PRO A 98 8.50 6.16 1.63
N LEU A 99 7.17 5.95 1.62
CA LEU A 99 6.44 5.39 2.77
C LEU A 99 6.84 3.93 3.01
N ALA A 100 6.85 3.12 1.96
CA ALA A 100 7.26 1.72 2.04
C ALA A 100 8.74 1.59 2.48
N GLY A 101 9.62 2.41 1.89
CA GLY A 101 11.04 2.43 2.24
C GLY A 101 11.29 2.86 3.68
N LEU A 102 10.57 3.87 4.19
CA LEU A 102 10.65 4.29 5.58
C LEU A 102 10.24 3.17 6.54
N ALA A 103 9.13 2.48 6.26
CA ALA A 103 8.65 1.37 7.08
C ALA A 103 9.66 0.22 7.11
N ILE A 104 10.12 -0.22 5.94
CA ILE A 104 11.11 -1.29 5.82
C ILE A 104 12.41 -0.92 6.53
N LEU A 105 12.91 0.30 6.33
CA LEU A 105 14.15 0.76 6.95
C LEU A 105 14.02 0.84 8.48
N ASN A 106 12.92 1.38 8.98
CA ASN A 106 12.68 1.48 10.42
C ASN A 106 12.61 0.09 11.07
N ASP A 107 11.87 -0.84 10.46
CA ASP A 107 11.74 -2.21 10.96
C ASP A 107 13.07 -2.96 10.88
N ALA A 108 13.82 -2.82 9.78
CA ALA A 108 15.14 -3.43 9.64
C ALA A 108 16.14 -2.92 10.69
N LEU A 109 16.17 -1.61 10.94
CA LEU A 109 17.02 -1.01 11.97
C LEU A 109 16.64 -1.49 13.37
N PHE A 110 15.34 -1.54 13.67
CA PHE A 110 14.83 -2.05 14.93
C PHE A 110 15.19 -3.52 15.12
N LEU A 111 15.01 -4.37 14.09
CA LEU A 111 15.36 -5.79 14.15
C LEU A 111 16.87 -6.02 14.34
N ALA A 112 17.70 -5.23 13.67
CA ALA A 112 19.16 -5.35 13.76
C ALA A 112 19.73 -4.88 15.10
N SER A 113 19.20 -3.80 15.67
CA SER A 113 19.76 -3.13 16.84
C SER A 113 18.97 -3.34 18.15
N ARG A 114 17.71 -3.76 18.05
CA ARG A 114 16.69 -3.85 19.12
C ARG A 114 16.42 -2.56 19.89
N THR A 115 17.02 -1.43 19.50
CA THR A 115 17.01 -0.18 20.26
C THR A 115 16.98 1.07 19.37
N ILE A 116 17.49 0.98 18.14
CA ILE A 116 17.53 2.08 17.18
C ILE A 116 16.24 2.07 16.38
N VAL A 117 15.55 3.21 16.44
CA VAL A 117 14.45 3.57 15.55
C VAL A 117 14.82 4.86 14.84
N LEU A 118 14.23 5.12 13.67
CA LEU A 118 14.51 6.36 12.94
C LEU A 118 14.08 7.58 13.78
N PRO A 119 14.81 8.71 13.71
CA PRO A 119 14.39 9.93 14.40
C PRO A 119 12.97 10.33 14.01
N SER A 120 12.12 10.65 14.98
CA SER A 120 10.70 10.99 14.75
C SER A 120 10.53 12.16 13.78
N GLY A 121 11.43 13.14 13.79
CA GLY A 121 11.44 14.25 12.84
C GLY A 121 11.64 13.80 11.39
N LEU A 122 12.51 12.82 11.14
CA LEU A 122 12.71 12.23 9.80
C LEU A 122 11.46 11.47 9.36
N GLN A 123 10.88 10.66 10.26
CA GLN A 123 9.65 9.93 9.97
C GLN A 123 8.51 10.89 9.60
N LEU A 124 8.31 11.95 10.38
CA LEU A 124 7.30 12.97 10.12
C LEU A 124 7.54 13.68 8.78
N ALA A 125 8.79 14.06 8.48
CA ALA A 125 9.12 14.73 7.23
C ALA A 125 8.78 13.86 6.00
N VAL A 126 9.11 12.56 6.05
CA VAL A 126 8.78 11.62 4.99
C VAL A 126 7.27 11.42 4.87
N LEU A 127 6.55 11.29 6.00
CA LEU A 127 5.09 11.17 6.02
C LEU A 127 4.41 12.40 5.40
N LEU A 128 4.87 13.61 5.71
CA LEU A 128 4.32 14.84 5.15
C LEU A 128 4.60 14.97 3.65
N ALA A 129 5.84 14.69 3.21
CA ALA A 129 6.20 14.77 1.80
C ALA A 129 5.46 13.75 0.94
N ALA A 130 5.52 12.47 1.35
CA ALA A 130 4.90 11.39 0.61
C ALA A 130 3.36 11.40 0.75
N GLY A 131 2.85 11.77 1.93
CA GLY A 131 1.42 11.98 2.16
C GLY A 131 0.86 13.15 1.35
N GLY A 132 1.59 14.27 1.26
CA GLY A 132 1.21 15.40 0.41
C GLY A 132 1.15 15.02 -1.07
N LEU A 133 2.16 14.29 -1.57
CA LEU A 133 2.14 13.74 -2.93
C LEU A 133 1.01 12.73 -3.13
N GLY A 134 0.74 11.87 -2.14
CA GLY A 134 -0.35 10.90 -2.18
C GLY A 134 -1.72 11.58 -2.24
N LEU A 135 -1.94 12.64 -1.45
CA LEU A 135 -3.14 13.45 -1.49
C LEU A 135 -3.31 14.13 -2.85
N TRP A 136 -2.24 14.64 -3.44
CA TRP A 136 -2.27 15.19 -4.78
C TRP A 136 -2.62 14.13 -5.85
N VAL A 137 -2.01 12.94 -5.79
CA VAL A 137 -2.33 11.82 -6.70
C VAL A 137 -3.79 11.39 -6.54
N LEU A 138 -4.29 11.32 -5.31
CA LEU A 138 -5.69 11.00 -5.02
C LEU A 138 -6.63 12.07 -5.56
N PHE A 139 -6.33 13.35 -5.33
CA PHE A 139 -7.11 14.46 -5.88
C PHE A 139 -7.15 14.38 -7.42
N GLU A 140 -6.00 14.18 -8.06
CA GLU A 140 -5.89 14.05 -9.50
C GLU A 140 -6.70 12.85 -10.04
N SER A 141 -6.74 11.76 -9.29
CA SER A 141 -7.35 10.50 -9.73
C SER A 141 -8.85 10.42 -9.46
N VAL A 142 -9.30 10.96 -8.31
CA VAL A 142 -10.66 10.87 -7.78
C VAL A 142 -11.53 12.04 -8.20
N VAL A 143 -11.01 13.27 -8.17
CA VAL A 143 -11.83 14.49 -8.30
C VAL A 143 -11.95 14.91 -9.76
N LEU A 144 -10.81 14.97 -10.45
CA LEU A 144 -10.76 15.56 -11.78
C LEU A 144 -11.21 14.56 -12.88
N PRO A 145 -11.97 15.04 -13.88
CA PRO A 145 -12.39 14.20 -15.01
C PRO A 145 -11.19 13.79 -15.86
N GLY A 146 -11.36 12.71 -16.64
CA GLY A 146 -10.37 12.34 -17.66
C GLY A 146 -10.27 13.45 -18.70
N LYS A 147 -9.10 13.60 -19.32
CA LYS A 147 -9.00 14.46 -20.51
C LYS A 147 -9.62 13.67 -21.66
N GLU A 148 -10.77 14.10 -22.15
CA GLU A 148 -11.30 13.60 -23.42
C GLU A 148 -10.24 13.88 -24.50
N SER A 149 -9.82 12.84 -25.21
CA SER A 149 -8.99 12.94 -26.41
C SER A 149 -9.88 13.22 -27.61
#